data_AF-A0A1V8YW36-F1
#
_entry.id   AF-A0A1V8YW36-F1
#
_cell.length_a   1.000
_cell.length_b   1.000
_cell.length_c   1.000
_cell.angle_alpha   90.00
_cell.angle_beta   90.00
_cell.angle_gamma   90.00
#
_symmetry.space_group_name_H-M   'P 1'
#
loop_
_entity.id
_entity.type
_entity.pdbx_description
1 polymer ?
#
loop_
_entity_poly.entity_id
_entity_poly.type
_entity_poly.pdbx_seq_one_letter_code
_entity_poly.pdbx_strand_id
1 'polypeptide(L)' 'MIKNGLFLCSIGSLIVLYSLNPGSQNYDLYSMVTGLFLAGLGIYFFLKGKKREEAKGKNS' A
#
# COMPACT_ATOMS: atom_id res chain seq x y z
N MET A 1 -14.33 -5.11 -3.52
CA MET A 1 -12.94 -5.13 -4.10
C MET A 1 -11.91 -4.39 -3.23
N ILE A 2 -12.31 -3.87 -2.07
CA ILE A 2 -11.45 -3.13 -1.12
C ILE A 2 -10.37 -4.02 -0.50
N LYS A 3 -10.64 -5.32 -0.32
CA LYS A 3 -9.71 -6.29 0.26
C LYS A 3 -8.36 -6.35 -0.48
N ASN A 4 -8.35 -6.18 -1.81
CA ASN A 4 -7.12 -6.23 -2.60
C ASN A 4 -6.27 -4.95 -2.46
N GLY A 5 -6.90 -3.79 -2.22
CA GLY A 5 -6.18 -2.53 -1.98
C GLY A 5 -5.51 -2.49 -0.60
N LEU A 6 -6.21 -2.98 0.43
CA LEU A 6 -5.65 -3.07 1.78
C LEU A 6 -4.51 -4.12 1.85
N PHE A 7 -4.62 -5.20 1.08
CA PHE A 7 -3.57 -6.20 0.93
C PHE A 7 -2.29 -5.62 0.30
N LEU A 8 -2.42 -4.85 -0.79
CA LEU A 8 -1.30 -4.14 -1.42
C LEU A 8 -0.65 -3.11 -0.48
N CYS A 9 -1.46 -2.41 0.32
CA CYS A 9 -0.94 -1.49 1.33
C CYS A 9 -0.09 -2.22 2.39
N SER A 10 -0.55 -3.38 2.86
CA SER A 10 0.16 -4.19 3.85
C SER A 10 1.53 -4.68 3.32
N ILE A 11 1.56 -5.17 2.08
CA ILE A 11 2.80 -5.59 1.42
C ILE A 11 3.76 -4.41 1.24
N GLY A 12 3.25 -3.26 0.80
CA GLY A 12 4.05 -2.03 0.66
C GLY A 12 4.69 -1.61 1.98
N SER A 13 3.93 -1.62 3.09
CA SER A 13 4.46 -1.33 4.42
C SER A 13 5.50 -2.34 4.89
N LEU A 14 5.32 -3.63 4.58
CA LEU A 14 6.32 -4.66 4.89
C LEU A 14 7.65 -4.39 4.19
N ILE A 15 7.60 -4.02 2.90
CA ILE A 15 8.80 -3.71 2.09
C ILE A 15 9.51 -2.47 2.63
N VAL A 16 8.76 -1.43 3.03
CA VAL A 16 9.36 -0.24 3.67
C VAL A 16 10.05 -0.61 4.97
N LEU A 17 9.42 -1.43 5.82
CA LEU A 17 10.05 -1.90 7.07
C LEU A 17 11.29 -2.76 6.81
N TYR A 18 11.28 -3.57 5.74
CA TYR A 18 12.41 -4.41 5.38
C TYR A 18 13.56 -3.64 4.70
N SER A 19 13.26 -2.46 4.13
CA SER A 19 14.30 -1.57 3.57
C SER A 19 15.24 -0.98 4.63
N LEU A 20 14.80 -1.00 5.89
CA LEU A 20 15.63 -0.71 7.05
C LEU A 20 16.40 -1.98 7.43
N ASN A 21 17.65 -2.08 6.99
CA ASN A 21 18.54 -3.15 7.42
C ASN A 21 19.13 -2.80 8.81
N PRO A 22 18.77 -3.52 9.90
CA PRO A 22 19.28 -3.21 11.23
C PRO A 22 20.76 -3.58 11.41
N GLY A 23 21.32 -4.41 10.51
CA GLY A 23 22.72 -4.88 10.59
C GLY A 23 23.73 -3.99 9.86
N SER A 24 23.27 -3.15 8.93
CA SER A 24 24.09 -2.13 8.29
C SER A 24 23.21 -0.90 8.11
N GLN A 25 23.58 0.25 8.68
CA GLN A 25 22.87 1.54 8.55
C GLN A 25 22.70 2.05 7.10
N ASN A 26 22.94 1.21 6.10
CA ASN A 26 22.67 1.48 4.69
C ASN A 26 21.18 1.25 4.43
N TYR A 27 20.51 2.34 4.10
CA TYR A 27 19.15 2.28 3.57
C TYR A 27 19.21 1.78 2.13
N ASP A 28 18.49 0.71 1.83
CA ASP A 28 18.25 0.32 0.44
C ASP A 28 17.18 1.26 -0.12
N LEU A 29 17.65 2.40 -0.66
CA LEU A 29 16.82 3.46 -1.24
C LEU A 29 15.87 2.90 -2.32
N TYR A 30 16.31 1.89 -3.08
CA TYR A 30 15.48 1.22 -4.08
C TYR A 30 14.29 0.51 -3.44
N SER A 31 14.54 -0.26 -2.38
CA SER A 31 13.49 -0.96 -1.64
C SER A 31 12.55 0.02 -0.91
N MET A 32 13.08 1.12 -0.40
CA MET A 32 12.28 2.16 0.26
C MET A 32 11.34 2.87 -0.73
N VAL A 33 11.85 3.31 -1.88
CA VAL A 33 11.04 3.93 -2.94
C VAL A 33 10.01 2.94 -3.48
N THR A 34 10.39 1.69 -3.68
CA THR A 34 9.49 0.63 -4.15
C THR A 34 8.37 0.37 -3.14
N GLY A 35 8.69 0.27 -1.85
CA GLY A 35 7.71 0.09 -0.78
C GLY A 35 6.74 1.26 -0.66
N LEU A 36 7.23 2.50 -0.74
CA LEU A 36 6.40 3.71 -0.77
C LEU A 36 5.48 3.76 -2.00
N PHE A 37 5.98 3.38 -3.17
CA PHE A 37 5.21 3.35 -4.41
C PHE A 37 4.08 2.31 -4.34
N LEU A 38 4.38 1.10 -3.83
CA LEU A 38 3.40 0.04 -3.61
C LEU A 38 2.36 0.41 -2.54
N ALA A 39 2.79 1.02 -1.42
CA ALA A 39 1.89 1.51 -0.38
C ALA A 39 0.97 2.62 -0.92
N GLY A 40 1.52 3.57 -1.69
CA GLY A 40 0.77 4.64 -2.34
C GLY A 40 -0.26 4.12 -3.34
N LEU A 41 0.11 3.16 -4.19
CA LEU A 41 -0.82 2.48 -5.10
C LEU A 41 -1.90 1.70 -4.34
N GLY A 42 -1.54 1.02 -3.25
CA GLY A 42 -2.49 0.33 -2.37
C GLY A 42 -3.53 1.29 -1.78
N ILE A 43 -3.09 2.44 -1.27
CA ILE A 43 -3.98 3.50 -0.75
C ILE A 43 -4.86 4.08 -1.86
N TYR A 44 -4.29 4.35 -3.04
CA TYR A 44 -5.04 4.86 -4.19
C TYR A 44 -6.14 3.88 -4.62
N PHE A 45 -5.81 2.58 -4.74
CA PHE A 45 -6.79 1.54 -5.04
C PHE A 45 -7.82 1.37 -3.92
N PHE A 46 -7.41 1.53 -2.66
CA PHE A 46 -8.32 1.49 -1.51
C PHE A 46 -9.32 2.64 -1.55
N LEU A 47 -8.88 3.89 -1.77
CA LEU A 47 -9.75 5.07 -1.88
C LEU A 47 -10.68 4.97 -3.10
N LYS A 48 -10.15 4.54 -4.25
CA LYS A 48 -10.95 4.32 -5.47
C LYS A 48 -11.98 3.19 -5.27
N GLY A 49 -11.60 2.12 -4.56
CA GLY A 49 -12.48 1.02 -4.19
C GLY A 49 -13.58 1.44 -3.22
N LYS A 50 -13.23 2.23 -2.20
CA LYS A 50 -14.18 2.77 -1.21
C LYS A 50 -15.25 3.63 -1.86
N LYS A 51 -14.87 4.55 -2.75
CA LYS A 51 -15.83 5.36 -3.52
C LYS A 51 -16.78 4.51 -4.38
N ARG A 52 -16.30 3.38 -4.91
CA ARG A 52 -17.11 2.47 -5.74
C ARG A 52 -18.09 1.63 -4.92
N GLU A 53 -17.73 1.24 -3.69
CA GLU A 53 -18.66 0.56 -2.78
C GLU A 53 -19.66 1.52 -2.14
N GLU A 54 -19.24 2.73 -1.77
CA GLU A 54 -20.15 3.79 -1.31
C GLU A 54 -21.19 4.17 -2.38
N ALA A 55 -20.77 4.23 -3.66
CA ALA A 55 -21.70 4.45 -4.78
C ALA A 55 -22.65 3.27 -5.03
N LYS A 56 -22.25 2.04 -4.68
CA LYS A 56 -23.09 0.84 -4.81
C LYS A 56 -24.10 0.70 -3.68
N GLY A 57 -23.73 1.08 -2.45
CA GLY A 57 -24.60 1.04 -1.28
C GLY A 57 -25.67 2.14 -1.25
N LYS A 58 -25.51 3.21 -2.03
CA LYS A 58 -26.47 4.33 -2.11
C LYS A 58 -27.62 4.10 -3.09
N ASN A 59 -27.62 2.99 -3.82
CA ASN A 59 -28.57 2.67 -4.89
C ASN A 59 -29.29 1.33 -4.63
N SER A 60 -29.37 0.90 -3.37
CA SER A 60 -30.07 -0.31 -2.91
C SER A 60 -31.08 0.02 -1.84
#